data_AF-A0A919RD44-F1
#
_entry.id   AF-A0A919RD44-F1
#
_cell.length_a   1.000
_cell.length_b   1.000
_cell.length_c   1.000
_cell.angle_alpha   90.00
_cell.angle_beta   90.00
_cell.angle_gamma   90.00
#
_symmetry.space_group_name_H-M   'P 1'
#
loop_
_entity.id
_entity.type
_entity.pdbx_description
1 polymer ?
#
loop_
_entity_poly.entity_id
_entity_poly.type
_entity_poly.pdbx_seq_one_letter_code
_entity_poly.pdbx_strand_id
1 'polypeptide(L)'
;MHQKNLHTAFTSLLGTAAWWIRLLMFNGLAGVVTGFVAMVSAQAAGVPGKGRVIARSVAAFMTAFYGISPVALAVDLVAGDCLSLWGGPTGVQVVVLPDLAGCATAAALFAATARRGGRRAAKPRRVAAVLVPLCLIVFLPTADLAPGEHTSAQECGFGTDVLDLQLAEVKDFGERAFLCEVRRAEAAGDSRAEDPIEMGYPGAAAEGGMADRELLAEARHRCLRSTSAEGPVRRSSRIDGALPRMCPGMVAMSQFRVLRSSLELLIEDDEDREKCRRFRHRPRAEPVVVHSKPMWTDHGILESYEGSEGAGYLLDDLGDDRLVTAKPGHLVMDVHADHVICVTGEAYARRPPLELAGWDQVVEVGYRSPTGRIRIGDPMYGGADGLPDLAFRGKGDYRVRVHYREPDWENDDRRPQQLLVIVYPGRDSRTLVLRTARGGTRI
;
A
#
# COMPACT_ATOMS: atom_id res chain seq x y z
N MET A 1 38.93 -10.01 13.44
CA MET A 1 39.86 -9.67 12.33
C MET A 1 39.11 -8.77 11.35
N HIS A 2 39.44 -7.48 11.34
CA HIS A 2 38.85 -6.49 10.42
C HIS A 2 39.51 -6.64 9.04
N GLN A 3 38.98 -7.52 8.20
CA GLN A 3 39.25 -7.45 6.77
C GLN A 3 38.35 -6.36 6.21
N LYS A 4 38.81 -5.10 6.29
CA LYS A 4 38.20 -4.02 5.50
C LYS A 4 38.30 -4.47 4.05
N ASN A 5 37.18 -4.81 3.43
CA ASN A 5 37.12 -5.27 2.05
C ASN A 5 37.77 -4.21 1.16
N LEU A 6 38.96 -4.54 0.63
CA LEU A 6 39.66 -3.73 -0.36
C LEU A 6 38.72 -3.30 -1.48
N HIS A 7 37.80 -4.19 -1.88
CA HIS A 7 36.74 -3.93 -2.83
C HIS A 7 35.90 -2.69 -2.46
N THR A 8 35.38 -2.58 -1.24
CA THR A 8 34.47 -1.50 -0.84
C THR A 8 35.16 -0.14 -0.75
N ALA A 9 36.41 -0.11 -0.25
CA ALA A 9 37.21 1.11 -0.21
C ALA A 9 37.59 1.57 -1.64
N PHE A 10 37.82 0.60 -2.52
CA PHE A 10 38.28 0.84 -3.88
C PHE A 10 37.14 1.26 -4.82
N THR A 11 35.96 0.63 -4.74
CA THR A 11 34.79 1.01 -5.54
C THR A 11 34.26 2.40 -5.17
N SER A 12 34.33 2.79 -3.91
CA SER A 12 33.99 4.16 -3.46
C SER A 12 34.94 5.22 -4.04
N LEU A 13 36.24 4.93 -4.05
CA LEU A 13 37.26 5.83 -4.60
C LEU A 13 37.16 5.93 -6.14
N LEU A 14 36.96 4.80 -6.83
CA LEU A 14 36.81 4.77 -8.29
C LEU A 14 35.51 5.40 -8.75
N GLY A 15 34.40 5.13 -8.06
CA GLY A 15 33.10 5.70 -8.39
C GLY A 15 33.14 7.22 -8.32
N THR A 16 33.73 7.79 -7.27
CA THR A 16 33.89 9.25 -7.15
C THR A 16 34.84 9.80 -8.22
N ALA A 17 36.01 9.18 -8.44
CA ALA A 17 36.96 9.63 -9.46
C ALA A 17 36.43 9.58 -10.89
N ALA A 18 35.65 8.56 -11.25
CA ALA A 18 35.06 8.40 -12.59
C ALA A 18 34.10 9.55 -12.94
N TRP A 19 33.35 10.06 -11.96
CA TRP A 19 32.46 11.20 -12.14
C TRP A 19 33.20 12.51 -12.39
N TRP A 20 34.39 12.70 -11.82
CA TRP A 20 35.18 13.93 -11.99
C TRP A 20 36.03 13.94 -13.26
N ILE A 21 36.41 12.77 -13.77
CA ILE A 21 37.27 12.64 -14.94
C ILE A 21 36.41 12.40 -16.18
N ARG A 22 36.06 13.48 -16.90
CA ARG A 22 35.25 13.43 -18.15
C ARG A 22 35.76 12.43 -19.20
N LEU A 23 37.06 12.11 -19.19
CA LEU A 23 37.68 11.12 -20.09
C LEU A 23 37.24 9.68 -19.81
N LEU A 24 36.71 9.40 -18.61
CA LEU A 24 36.28 8.08 -18.14
C LEU A 24 34.74 7.90 -18.18
N MET A 25 34.00 8.92 -18.62
CA MET A 25 32.56 8.78 -18.85
C MET A 25 32.29 7.85 -20.03
N PHE A 26 31.15 7.15 -20.01
CA PHE A 26 30.70 6.25 -21.07
C PHE A 26 31.76 5.20 -21.46
N ASN A 27 32.33 4.50 -20.47
CA ASN A 27 33.34 3.44 -20.68
C ASN A 27 34.58 3.90 -21.47
N GLY A 28 34.98 5.17 -21.29
CA GLY A 28 36.23 5.71 -21.83
C GLY A 28 36.14 6.18 -23.28
N LEU A 29 34.94 6.30 -23.83
CA LEU A 29 34.69 6.77 -25.19
C LEU A 29 35.36 8.13 -25.47
N ALA A 30 35.27 9.07 -24.52
CA ALA A 30 35.91 10.38 -24.63
C ALA A 30 37.44 10.28 -24.72
N GLY A 31 38.04 9.37 -23.96
CA GLY A 31 39.47 9.03 -24.04
C GLY A 31 39.85 8.50 -25.42
N VAL A 32 39.09 7.55 -25.96
CA VAL A 32 39.35 6.99 -27.31
C VAL A 32 39.28 8.07 -28.38
N VAL A 33 38.24 8.91 -28.36
CA VAL A 33 38.06 10.01 -29.33
C VAL A 33 39.24 10.97 -29.24
N THR A 34 39.63 11.36 -28.03
CA THR A 34 40.76 12.27 -27.82
C THR A 34 42.07 11.66 -28.29
N GLY A 35 42.34 10.40 -27.97
CA GLY A 35 43.52 9.66 -28.42
C GLY A 35 43.58 9.55 -29.95
N PHE A 36 42.45 9.27 -30.59
CA PHE A 36 42.37 9.16 -32.05
C PHE A 36 42.54 10.52 -32.73
N VAL A 37 41.88 11.57 -32.25
CA VAL A 37 42.00 12.95 -32.78
C VAL A 37 43.44 13.44 -32.62
N ALA A 38 44.11 13.18 -31.50
CA ALA A 38 45.51 13.51 -31.29
C ALA A 38 46.43 12.77 -32.28
N MET A 39 46.13 11.50 -32.58
CA MET A 39 46.88 10.72 -33.55
C MET A 39 46.72 11.27 -34.98
N VAL A 40 45.50 11.54 -35.42
CA VAL A 40 45.19 12.06 -36.76
C VAL A 40 45.77 13.46 -36.96
N SER A 41 45.59 14.36 -36.00
CA SER A 41 46.10 15.73 -36.06
C SER A 41 47.63 15.78 -36.11
N ALA A 42 48.32 14.98 -35.28
CA ALA A 42 49.78 14.88 -35.32
C ALA A 42 50.31 14.30 -36.64
N GLN A 43 49.55 13.40 -37.27
CA GLN A 43 49.89 12.87 -38.59
C GLN A 43 49.72 13.93 -39.69
N ALA A 44 48.64 14.71 -39.65
CA ALA A 44 48.45 15.84 -40.56
C ALA A 44 49.53 16.92 -40.41
N ALA A 45 50.02 17.13 -39.19
CA ALA A 45 51.08 18.08 -38.88
C ALA A 45 52.52 17.56 -39.12
N GLY A 46 52.70 16.37 -39.72
CA GLY A 46 54.02 15.81 -40.01
C GLY A 46 54.83 15.36 -38.78
N VAL A 47 54.20 15.28 -37.61
CA VAL A 47 54.82 14.85 -36.33
C VAL A 47 54.18 13.59 -35.74
N PRO A 48 54.10 12.47 -36.51
CA PRO A 48 53.38 11.26 -36.11
C PRO A 48 53.96 10.57 -34.86
N GLY A 49 55.18 10.94 -34.44
CA GLY A 49 55.74 10.51 -33.16
C GLY A 49 54.93 11.01 -31.96
N LYS A 50 54.56 12.29 -31.94
CA LYS A 50 53.88 12.93 -30.79
C LYS A 50 52.46 12.39 -30.60
N GLY A 51 51.69 12.27 -31.67
CA GLY A 51 50.32 11.72 -31.59
C GLY A 51 50.27 10.27 -31.11
N ARG A 52 51.25 9.44 -31.50
CA ARG A 52 51.36 8.07 -31.00
C ARG A 52 51.69 8.00 -29.53
N VAL A 53 52.55 8.89 -29.02
CA VAL A 53 52.84 8.96 -27.58
C VAL A 53 51.57 9.32 -26.82
N ILE A 54 50.83 10.35 -27.26
CA ILE A 54 49.59 10.78 -26.60
C ILE A 54 48.55 9.65 -26.61
N ALA A 55 48.27 9.03 -27.76
CA ALA A 55 47.30 7.95 -27.87
C ALA A 55 47.68 6.73 -27.01
N ARG A 56 48.97 6.39 -26.92
CA ARG A 56 49.44 5.32 -26.02
C ARG A 56 49.31 5.68 -24.55
N SER A 57 49.57 6.94 -24.17
CA SER A 57 49.37 7.40 -22.80
C SER A 57 47.90 7.33 -22.40
N VAL A 58 46.99 7.72 -23.29
CA VAL A 58 45.54 7.60 -23.06
C VAL A 58 45.11 6.14 -22.95
N ALA A 59 45.57 5.28 -23.88
CA ALA A 59 45.29 3.84 -23.81
C ALA A 59 45.83 3.20 -22.52
N ALA A 60 47.03 3.58 -22.09
CA ALA A 60 47.64 3.09 -20.84
C ALA A 60 46.84 3.54 -19.63
N PHE A 61 46.42 4.81 -19.59
CA PHE A 61 45.57 5.33 -18.51
C PHE A 61 44.22 4.60 -18.45
N MET A 62 43.55 4.41 -19.59
CA MET A 62 42.29 3.67 -19.65
C MET A 62 42.45 2.20 -19.21
N THR A 63 43.53 1.53 -19.65
CA THR A 63 43.81 0.14 -19.24
C THR A 63 44.10 0.06 -17.75
N ALA A 64 44.83 1.03 -17.21
CA ALA A 64 45.12 1.09 -15.77
C ALA A 64 43.86 1.36 -14.95
N PHE A 65 42.88 2.10 -15.47
CA PHE A 65 41.64 2.39 -14.75
C PHE A 65 40.62 1.25 -14.87
N TYR A 66 40.28 0.84 -16.09
CA TYR A 66 39.29 -0.19 -16.36
C TYR A 66 39.83 -1.62 -16.17
N GLY A 67 41.13 -1.82 -16.17
CA GLY A 67 41.73 -3.15 -16.00
C GLY A 67 41.70 -3.66 -14.58
N ILE A 68 41.37 -2.82 -13.59
CA ILE A 68 41.50 -3.19 -12.18
C ILE A 68 40.43 -4.20 -11.79
N SER A 69 39.15 -3.98 -12.13
CA SER A 69 38.07 -4.90 -11.77
C SER A 69 38.21 -6.28 -12.42
N PRO A 70 38.53 -6.40 -13.74
CA PRO A 70 38.79 -7.70 -14.36
C PRO A 70 40.00 -8.43 -13.78
N VAL A 71 41.08 -7.71 -13.44
CA VAL A 71 42.28 -8.31 -12.82
C VAL A 71 41.98 -8.75 -11.40
N ALA A 72 41.26 -7.94 -10.62
CA ALA A 72 40.83 -8.30 -9.26
C ALA A 72 39.93 -9.54 -9.27
N LEU A 73 38.93 -9.59 -10.16
CA LEU A 73 38.09 -10.77 -10.35
C LEU A 73 38.94 -12.00 -10.74
N ALA A 74 39.89 -11.86 -11.67
CA ALA A 74 40.74 -12.97 -12.08
C ALA A 74 41.63 -13.50 -10.93
N VAL A 75 42.18 -12.61 -10.10
CA VAL A 75 42.94 -12.98 -8.90
C VAL A 75 42.04 -13.71 -7.90
N ASP A 76 40.84 -13.19 -7.66
CA ASP A 76 39.89 -13.78 -6.71
C ASP A 76 39.40 -15.16 -7.16
N LEU A 77 39.17 -15.36 -8.47
CA LEU A 77 38.79 -16.65 -9.06
C LEU A 77 39.91 -17.69 -8.97
N VAL A 78 41.18 -17.27 -9.07
CA VAL A 78 42.32 -18.17 -8.87
C VAL A 78 42.52 -18.50 -7.39
N ALA A 79 42.14 -17.59 -6.49
CA ALA A 79 42.26 -17.77 -5.05
C ALA A 79 41.13 -18.61 -4.41
N GLY A 80 40.00 -18.82 -5.10
CA GLY A 80 38.91 -19.67 -4.63
C GLY A 80 37.54 -19.34 -5.25
N ASP A 81 36.47 -19.92 -4.70
CA ASP A 81 35.09 -19.72 -5.18
C ASP A 81 34.50 -18.38 -4.65
N CYS A 82 35.10 -17.29 -5.14
CA CYS A 82 34.86 -15.93 -4.67
C CYS A 82 33.79 -15.19 -5.50
N LEU A 83 33.05 -15.86 -6.38
CA LEU A 83 32.02 -15.21 -7.21
C LEU A 83 30.93 -14.54 -6.37
N SER A 84 30.68 -15.06 -5.16
CA SER A 84 29.73 -14.49 -4.19
C SER A 84 30.18 -13.12 -3.65
N LEU A 85 31.49 -12.87 -3.48
CA LEU A 85 32.03 -11.56 -3.07
C LEU A 85 31.74 -10.46 -4.09
N TRP A 86 31.59 -10.84 -5.35
CA TRP A 86 31.24 -9.97 -6.47
C TRP A 86 29.72 -9.88 -6.71
N GLY A 87 28.87 -10.39 -5.80
CA GLY A 87 27.42 -10.38 -5.98
C GLY A 87 26.92 -11.43 -6.97
N GLY A 88 27.67 -12.51 -7.18
CA GLY A 88 27.33 -13.58 -8.10
C GLY A 88 27.43 -13.15 -9.58
N PRO A 89 26.80 -13.91 -10.49
CA PRO A 89 26.79 -13.60 -11.92
C PRO A 89 26.26 -12.20 -12.23
N THR A 90 25.24 -11.74 -11.49
CA THR A 90 24.63 -10.42 -11.66
C THR A 90 25.61 -9.30 -11.33
N GLY A 91 26.33 -9.40 -10.21
CA GLY A 91 27.29 -8.36 -9.86
C GLY A 91 28.53 -8.35 -10.78
N VAL A 92 28.95 -9.49 -11.32
CA VAL A 92 29.96 -9.54 -12.41
C VAL A 92 29.45 -8.82 -13.67
N GLN A 93 28.19 -9.02 -14.05
CA GLN A 93 27.58 -8.31 -15.18
C GLN A 93 27.54 -6.80 -14.96
N VAL A 94 27.20 -6.35 -13.74
CA VAL A 94 27.05 -4.92 -13.44
C VAL A 94 28.40 -4.22 -13.26
N VAL A 95 29.39 -4.87 -12.65
CA VAL A 95 30.66 -4.24 -12.25
C VAL A 95 31.78 -4.51 -13.26
N VAL A 96 31.92 -5.74 -13.73
CA VAL A 96 33.10 -6.14 -14.53
C VAL A 96 32.86 -5.99 -16.03
N LEU A 97 31.64 -6.20 -16.51
CA LEU A 97 31.33 -6.09 -17.94
C LEU A 97 31.55 -4.68 -18.52
N PRO A 98 31.17 -3.58 -17.85
CA PRO A 98 31.46 -2.22 -18.33
C PRO A 98 32.97 -1.95 -18.42
N ASP A 99 33.73 -2.42 -17.43
CA ASP A 99 35.18 -2.27 -17.36
C ASP A 99 35.91 -3.08 -18.45
N LEU A 100 35.40 -4.27 -18.80
CA LEU A 100 35.89 -5.04 -19.94
C LEU A 100 35.71 -4.29 -21.27
N ALA A 101 34.62 -3.56 -21.44
CA ALA A 101 34.42 -2.71 -22.62
C ALA A 101 35.46 -1.57 -22.67
N GLY A 102 35.75 -0.94 -21.52
CA GLY A 102 36.84 0.04 -21.38
C GLY A 102 38.23 -0.54 -21.71
N CYS A 103 38.51 -1.76 -21.28
CA CYS A 103 39.75 -2.47 -21.62
C CYS A 103 39.86 -2.77 -23.12
N ALA A 104 38.76 -3.24 -23.74
CA ALA A 104 38.73 -3.56 -25.17
C ALA A 104 38.98 -2.31 -26.03
N THR A 105 38.40 -1.17 -25.65
CA THR A 105 38.64 0.10 -26.36
C THR A 105 40.09 0.58 -26.21
N ALA A 106 40.69 0.45 -25.02
CA ALA A 106 42.10 0.75 -24.80
C ALA A 106 43.02 -0.16 -25.62
N ALA A 107 42.72 -1.46 -25.69
CA ALA A 107 43.44 -2.43 -26.51
C ALA A 107 43.36 -2.09 -28.01
N ALA A 108 42.19 -1.66 -28.49
CA ALA A 108 42.01 -1.20 -29.86
C ALA A 108 42.88 0.04 -30.16
N LEU A 109 42.98 0.98 -29.20
CA LEU A 109 43.83 2.16 -29.32
C LEU A 109 45.33 1.80 -29.32
N PHE A 110 45.75 0.83 -28.50
CA PHE A 110 47.11 0.26 -28.57
C PHE A 110 47.39 -0.40 -29.91
N ALA A 111 46.47 -1.22 -30.42
CA ALA A 111 46.60 -1.88 -31.72
C ALA A 111 46.69 -0.87 -32.87
N ALA A 112 45.92 0.22 -32.81
CA ALA A 112 45.96 1.31 -33.78
C ALA A 112 47.31 2.07 -33.77
N THR A 113 47.98 2.14 -32.61
CA THR A 113 49.26 2.87 -32.45
C THR A 113 50.50 1.96 -32.56
N ALA A 114 50.33 0.64 -32.65
CA ALA A 114 51.42 -0.30 -32.82
C ALA A 114 52.14 -0.05 -34.16
N ARG A 115 53.49 0.01 -34.12
CA ARG A 115 54.30 0.23 -35.33
C ARG A 115 54.15 -0.98 -36.26
N ARG A 116 53.46 -0.84 -37.39
CA ARG A 116 53.63 -1.77 -38.51
C ARG A 116 55.01 -1.53 -39.11
N GLY A 117 56.00 -2.29 -38.66
CA GLY A 117 57.32 -2.31 -39.27
C GLY A 117 57.21 -2.65 -40.76
N GLY A 118 57.69 -1.74 -41.61
CA GLY A 118 58.18 -2.04 -42.96
C GLY A 118 57.18 -2.39 -44.07
N ARG A 119 55.89 -2.66 -43.83
CA ARG A 119 54.95 -2.99 -44.92
C ARG A 119 54.12 -1.79 -45.35
N ARG A 120 54.34 -1.40 -46.62
CA ARG A 120 53.68 -0.34 -47.42
C ARG A 120 52.32 0.10 -46.86
N ALA A 121 52.22 1.38 -46.55
CA ALA A 121 51.05 2.06 -46.00
C ALA A 121 49.73 1.52 -46.58
N ALA A 122 48.99 0.75 -45.78
CA ALA A 122 47.62 0.39 -46.11
C ALA A 122 46.81 1.70 -46.18
N LYS A 123 46.14 1.92 -47.33
CA LYS A 123 45.39 3.15 -47.61
C LYS A 123 44.37 3.42 -46.48
N PRO A 124 44.28 4.65 -45.95
CA PRO A 124 43.44 5.02 -44.80
C PRO A 124 41.94 4.68 -44.98
N ARG A 125 41.48 4.52 -46.23
CA ARG A 125 40.12 4.08 -46.55
C ARG A 125 39.69 2.75 -45.92
N ARG A 126 40.62 1.79 -45.73
CA ARG A 126 40.26 0.48 -45.14
C ARG A 126 40.04 0.53 -43.63
N VAL A 127 40.68 1.47 -42.94
CA VAL A 127 40.51 1.65 -41.48
C VAL A 127 39.20 2.39 -41.18
N ALA A 128 38.85 3.37 -42.01
CA ALA A 128 37.56 4.07 -41.90
C ALA A 128 36.35 3.14 -42.13
N ALA A 129 36.46 2.18 -43.06
CA ALA A 129 35.38 1.24 -43.37
C ALA A 129 35.01 0.30 -42.22
N VAL A 130 35.94 0.03 -41.29
CA VAL A 130 35.68 -0.81 -40.11
C VAL A 130 35.24 0.02 -38.90
N LEU A 131 35.76 1.24 -38.75
CA LEU A 131 35.45 2.10 -37.60
C LEU A 131 34.04 2.70 -37.64
N VAL A 132 33.52 3.07 -38.82
CA VAL A 132 32.18 3.66 -38.95
C VAL A 132 31.06 2.73 -38.45
N PRO A 133 30.96 1.46 -38.89
CA PRO A 133 29.93 0.57 -38.38
C PRO A 133 30.12 0.23 -36.90
N LEU A 134 31.37 0.15 -36.42
CA LEU A 134 31.64 -0.06 -35.00
C LEU A 134 31.16 1.12 -34.15
N CYS A 135 31.41 2.36 -34.60
CA CYS A 135 30.85 3.55 -33.96
C CYS A 135 29.32 3.54 -33.98
N LEU A 136 28.68 3.22 -35.11
CA LEU A 136 27.21 3.15 -35.19
C LEU A 136 26.63 2.12 -34.22
N ILE A 137 27.24 0.94 -34.08
CA ILE A 137 26.80 -0.09 -33.12
C ILE A 137 27.02 0.39 -31.66
N VAL A 138 28.11 1.12 -31.38
CA VAL A 138 28.39 1.67 -30.05
C VAL A 138 27.47 2.86 -29.70
N PHE A 139 26.99 3.62 -30.70
CA PHE A 139 26.08 4.75 -30.52
C PHE A 139 24.59 4.39 -30.57
N LEU A 140 24.23 3.20 -31.06
CA LEU A 140 22.83 2.73 -31.05
C LEU A 140 22.21 2.73 -29.64
N PRO A 141 22.88 2.20 -28.59
CA PRO A 141 22.37 2.25 -27.23
C PRO A 141 22.18 3.67 -26.71
N THR A 142 23.06 4.60 -27.08
CA THR A 142 22.92 6.01 -26.64
C THR A 142 21.76 6.73 -27.30
N ALA A 143 21.33 6.31 -28.49
CA ALA A 143 20.12 6.83 -29.13
C ALA A 143 18.84 6.26 -28.51
N ASP A 144 18.90 5.01 -28.03
CA ASP A 144 17.77 4.35 -27.34
C ASP A 144 17.64 4.80 -25.87
N LEU A 145 18.72 5.33 -25.29
CA LEU A 145 18.77 5.94 -23.95
C LEU A 145 18.51 7.45 -23.96
N ALA A 146 18.09 8.04 -25.09
CA ALA A 146 17.63 9.42 -25.09
C ALA A 146 16.45 9.54 -24.10
N PRO A 147 16.47 10.50 -23.16
CA PRO A 147 15.38 10.65 -22.20
C PRO A 147 14.06 10.77 -22.95
N GLY A 148 13.11 9.87 -22.65
CA GLY A 148 11.78 9.94 -23.22
C GLY A 148 11.09 11.25 -22.83
N GLU A 149 9.96 11.55 -23.46
CA GLU A 149 9.11 12.64 -23.00
C GLU A 149 8.65 12.37 -21.56
N HIS A 150 8.75 13.37 -20.70
CA HIS A 150 8.34 13.32 -19.30
C HIS A 150 7.32 14.42 -19.05
N THR A 151 6.04 14.05 -18.92
CA THR A 151 4.99 14.96 -18.48
C THR A 151 5.23 15.29 -17.02
N SER A 152 5.47 16.57 -16.73
CA SER A 152 5.64 17.04 -15.36
C SER A 152 4.29 17.15 -14.63
N ALA A 153 4.30 17.04 -13.29
CA ALA A 153 3.08 17.27 -12.50
C ALA A 153 2.50 18.68 -12.69
N GLN A 154 3.33 19.67 -13.04
CA GLN A 154 2.91 21.04 -13.31
C GLN A 154 2.12 21.14 -14.63
N GLU A 155 2.52 20.43 -15.68
CA GLU A 155 1.80 20.38 -16.97
C GLU A 155 0.41 19.76 -16.87
N CYS A 156 0.20 18.95 -15.84
CA CYS A 156 -1.08 18.35 -15.51
C CYS A 156 -2.03 19.33 -14.83
N GLY A 157 -1.54 20.46 -14.32
CA GLY A 157 -2.32 21.40 -13.53
C GLY A 157 -2.70 20.85 -12.15
N PHE A 158 -2.98 21.75 -11.21
CA PHE A 158 -3.44 21.41 -9.88
C PHE A 158 -4.96 21.13 -9.92
N GLY A 159 -5.33 19.86 -10.02
CA GLY A 159 -6.69 19.44 -9.68
C GLY A 159 -6.81 19.43 -8.15
N THR A 160 -7.74 20.20 -7.60
CA THR A 160 -7.87 20.40 -6.14
C THR A 160 -8.57 19.26 -5.40
N ASP A 161 -9.04 18.21 -6.07
CA ASP A 161 -9.86 17.16 -5.44
C ASP A 161 -9.17 15.79 -5.46
N VAL A 162 -8.14 15.62 -4.61
CA VAL A 162 -7.50 14.32 -4.40
C VAL A 162 -8.31 13.44 -3.43
N LEU A 163 -9.32 13.99 -2.74
CA LEU A 163 -9.97 13.30 -1.63
C LEU A 163 -11.26 12.54 -1.96
N ASP A 164 -11.78 12.59 -3.19
CA ASP A 164 -13.11 12.05 -3.52
C ASP A 164 -13.09 10.85 -4.50
N LEU A 165 -12.00 10.10 -4.50
CA LEU A 165 -11.81 8.91 -5.36
C LEU A 165 -12.71 7.71 -5.02
N GLN A 166 -13.56 7.79 -3.99
CA GLN A 166 -14.33 6.60 -3.57
C GLN A 166 -15.51 6.26 -4.47
N LEU A 167 -16.05 7.18 -5.26
CA LEU A 167 -17.05 6.87 -6.29
C LEU A 167 -17.31 8.02 -7.27
N ALA A 168 -16.54 9.11 -7.19
CA ALA A 168 -16.69 10.22 -8.12
C ALA A 168 -16.56 9.72 -9.55
N GLU A 169 -17.59 10.02 -10.34
CA GLU A 169 -17.68 9.71 -11.76
C GLU A 169 -16.35 10.11 -12.42
N VAL A 170 -15.57 9.12 -12.83
CA VAL A 170 -14.29 9.33 -13.52
C VAL A 170 -14.65 9.95 -14.88
N LYS A 171 -14.63 11.29 -14.96
CA LYS A 171 -15.06 12.02 -16.17
C LYS A 171 -13.99 12.06 -17.26
N ASP A 172 -12.72 11.97 -16.85
CA ASP A 172 -11.58 12.04 -17.76
C ASP A 172 -10.92 10.66 -17.89
N PHE A 173 -10.87 10.17 -19.14
CA PHE A 173 -10.21 8.92 -19.53
C PHE A 173 -9.07 9.18 -20.52
N GLY A 174 -8.16 8.21 -20.62
CA GLY A 174 -7.09 8.19 -21.60
C GLY A 174 -5.69 8.37 -21.02
N GLU A 175 -4.70 8.35 -21.90
CA GLU A 175 -3.27 8.30 -21.55
C GLU A 175 -2.81 9.51 -20.75
N ARG A 176 -3.24 10.71 -21.16
CA ARG A 176 -2.93 11.96 -20.44
C ARG A 176 -3.55 12.00 -19.05
N ALA A 177 -4.80 11.53 -18.90
CA ALA A 177 -5.48 11.48 -17.61
C ALA A 177 -4.76 10.53 -16.65
N PHE A 178 -4.34 9.35 -17.15
CA PHE A 178 -3.52 8.40 -16.41
C PHE A 178 -2.16 8.98 -15.98
N LEU A 179 -1.40 9.54 -16.93
CA LEU A 179 -0.09 10.13 -16.63
C LEU A 179 -0.22 11.22 -15.57
N CYS A 180 -1.22 12.09 -15.70
CA CYS A 180 -1.42 13.16 -14.75
C CYS A 180 -1.82 12.69 -13.35
N GLU A 181 -2.61 11.62 -13.24
CA GLU A 181 -2.92 11.02 -11.94
C GLU A 181 -1.65 10.48 -11.25
N VAL A 182 -0.84 9.70 -11.99
CA VAL A 182 0.43 9.15 -11.47
C VAL A 182 1.38 10.25 -11.04
N ARG A 183 1.58 11.27 -11.90
CA ARG A 183 2.52 12.38 -11.63
C ARG A 183 2.08 13.25 -10.46
N ARG A 184 0.77 13.48 -10.28
CA ARG A 184 0.26 14.20 -9.11
C ARG A 184 0.43 13.38 -7.83
N ALA A 185 0.17 12.08 -7.87
CA ALA A 185 0.41 11.20 -6.72
C ALA A 185 1.90 11.15 -6.33
N GLU A 186 2.82 11.17 -7.31
CA GLU A 186 4.26 11.31 -7.09
C GLU A 186 4.61 12.66 -6.43
N ALA A 187 4.08 13.77 -6.98
CA ALA A 187 4.36 15.12 -6.48
C ALA A 187 3.75 15.41 -5.11
N ALA A 188 2.59 14.81 -4.79
CA ALA A 188 1.94 14.93 -3.49
C ALA A 188 2.72 14.25 -2.36
N GLY A 189 3.77 13.48 -2.69
CA GLY A 189 4.59 12.78 -1.72
C GLY A 189 3.75 11.85 -0.85
N ASP A 190 2.70 11.23 -1.42
CA ASP A 190 1.77 10.39 -0.68
C ASP A 190 2.57 9.31 0.06
N SER A 191 2.69 9.56 1.36
CA SER A 191 3.54 8.88 2.32
C SER A 191 2.85 7.64 2.88
N ARG A 192 1.62 7.36 2.40
CA ARG A 192 0.90 6.12 2.67
C ARG A 192 1.37 4.93 1.84
N ALA A 193 2.26 5.14 0.86
CA ALA A 193 3.04 4.04 0.32
C ALA A 193 3.96 3.56 1.44
N GLU A 194 3.59 2.41 2.03
CA GLU A 194 4.30 1.73 3.11
C GLU A 194 5.82 1.84 2.92
N ASP A 195 6.50 2.21 4.00
CA ASP A 195 7.92 2.54 4.10
C ASP A 195 8.82 1.89 3.03
N PRO A 196 9.54 2.68 2.20
CA PRO A 196 10.56 2.18 1.26
C PRO A 196 11.80 1.54 1.94
N ILE A 197 11.70 1.07 3.19
CA ILE A 197 12.86 0.80 4.05
C ILE A 197 13.56 -0.54 3.75
N GLU A 198 12.98 -1.51 3.02
CA GLU A 198 13.64 -2.83 2.84
C GLU A 198 14.26 -3.13 1.47
N MET A 199 14.00 -2.35 0.42
CA MET A 199 14.74 -2.49 -0.84
C MET A 199 15.68 -1.29 -0.99
N GLY A 200 16.92 -1.45 -0.54
CA GLY A 200 17.98 -0.42 -0.51
C GLY A 200 18.37 0.18 -1.86
N TYR A 201 17.43 0.89 -2.50
CA TYR A 201 17.64 1.79 -3.61
C TYR A 201 17.61 3.23 -3.08
N PRO A 202 18.78 3.79 -2.69
CA PRO A 202 18.84 5.18 -2.28
C PRO A 202 18.54 6.11 -3.46
N GLY A 203 17.44 6.87 -3.36
CA GLY A 203 17.37 8.20 -3.98
C GLY A 203 16.85 8.34 -5.42
N ALA A 204 15.82 7.60 -5.85
CA ALA A 204 15.16 7.86 -7.14
C ALA A 204 14.16 9.05 -7.12
N ALA A 205 13.91 9.66 -5.96
CA ALA A 205 12.89 10.70 -5.80
C ALA A 205 13.28 12.09 -6.34
N ALA A 206 14.51 12.30 -6.83
CA ALA A 206 14.98 13.64 -7.15
C ALA A 206 14.88 14.04 -8.63
N GLU A 207 15.05 13.15 -9.62
CA GLU A 207 15.18 13.64 -11.01
C GLU A 207 14.92 12.61 -12.13
N GLY A 208 14.40 11.41 -11.83
CA GLY A 208 14.27 10.35 -12.84
C GLY A 208 13.07 9.43 -12.64
N GLY A 209 11.87 9.99 -12.50
CA GLY A 209 10.65 9.18 -12.60
C GLY A 209 10.60 8.47 -13.95
N MET A 210 9.99 7.29 -14.02
CA MET A 210 9.85 6.48 -15.25
C MET A 210 9.35 7.35 -16.42
N ALA A 211 9.88 7.17 -17.63
CA ALA A 211 9.45 7.95 -18.80
C ALA A 211 7.98 7.70 -19.14
N ASP A 212 7.29 8.67 -19.75
CA ASP A 212 5.85 8.53 -20.02
C ASP A 212 5.55 7.30 -20.90
N ARG A 213 6.43 7.03 -21.87
CA ARG A 213 6.33 5.85 -22.72
C ARG A 213 6.39 4.55 -21.93
N GLU A 214 7.26 4.47 -20.92
CA GLU A 214 7.42 3.30 -20.06
C GLU A 214 6.22 3.16 -19.11
N LEU A 215 5.76 4.26 -18.50
CA LEU A 215 4.56 4.28 -17.66
C LEU A 215 3.32 3.82 -18.42
N LEU A 216 3.12 4.32 -19.65
CA LEU A 216 2.01 3.91 -20.50
C LEU A 216 2.14 2.46 -20.96
N ALA A 217 3.35 1.99 -21.27
CA ALA A 217 3.57 0.58 -21.64
C ALA A 217 3.23 -0.35 -20.47
N GLU A 218 3.70 -0.03 -19.26
CA GLU A 218 3.40 -0.76 -18.04
C GLU A 218 1.89 -0.73 -17.73
N ALA A 219 1.24 0.42 -17.86
CA ALA A 219 -0.19 0.56 -17.64
C ALA A 219 -1.02 -0.25 -18.64
N ARG A 220 -0.68 -0.24 -19.94
CA ARG A 220 -1.32 -1.09 -20.95
C ARG A 220 -1.14 -2.57 -20.63
N HIS A 221 0.07 -2.97 -20.26
CA HIS A 221 0.36 -4.34 -19.86
C HIS A 221 -0.49 -4.76 -18.66
N ARG A 222 -0.63 -3.88 -17.66
CA ARG A 222 -1.52 -4.12 -16.50
C ARG A 222 -2.99 -4.17 -16.87
N CYS A 223 -3.47 -3.29 -17.76
CA CYS A 223 -4.85 -3.36 -18.26
C CYS A 223 -5.16 -4.73 -18.89
N LEU A 224 -4.20 -5.29 -19.64
CA LEU A 224 -4.35 -6.60 -20.28
C LEU A 224 -4.36 -7.75 -19.28
N ARG A 225 -3.58 -7.65 -18.19
CA ARG A 225 -3.58 -8.66 -17.12
C ARG A 225 -4.78 -8.54 -16.19
N SER A 226 -5.26 -7.33 -15.93
CA SER A 226 -6.37 -7.13 -15.00
C SER A 226 -7.72 -7.62 -15.55
N THR A 227 -7.82 -7.82 -16.86
CA THR A 227 -8.96 -8.46 -17.52
C THR A 227 -8.82 -9.98 -17.60
N SER A 228 -7.64 -10.55 -17.34
CA SER A 228 -7.49 -12.00 -17.19
C SER A 228 -7.97 -12.41 -15.80
N ALA A 229 -8.56 -13.61 -15.68
CA ALA A 229 -9.18 -14.11 -14.45
C ALA A 229 -8.22 -14.35 -13.27
N GLU A 230 -6.95 -13.90 -13.35
CA GLU A 230 -5.88 -14.15 -12.38
C GLU A 230 -6.04 -13.40 -11.05
N GLY A 231 -7.19 -12.77 -10.80
CA GLY A 231 -7.49 -12.09 -9.54
C GLY A 231 -6.86 -10.69 -9.44
N PRO A 232 -7.32 -9.86 -8.49
CA PRO A 232 -6.88 -8.49 -8.38
C PRO A 232 -5.40 -8.43 -7.98
N VAL A 233 -4.59 -7.71 -8.78
CA VAL A 233 -3.28 -7.24 -8.37
C VAL A 233 -3.47 -6.45 -7.07
N ARG A 234 -2.75 -6.82 -6.00
CA ARG A 234 -2.77 -6.07 -4.74
C ARG A 234 -2.52 -4.59 -5.05
N ARG A 235 -3.41 -3.70 -4.60
CA ARG A 235 -3.32 -2.23 -4.78
C ARG A 235 -2.19 -1.65 -3.93
N SER A 236 -0.95 -1.98 -4.23
CA SER A 236 0.21 -1.42 -3.52
C SER A 236 1.00 -0.43 -4.37
N SER A 237 0.73 -0.32 -5.68
CA SER A 237 1.43 0.65 -6.53
C SER A 237 0.55 1.86 -6.88
N ARG A 238 1.17 3.03 -6.93
CA ARG A 238 0.53 4.29 -7.38
C ARG A 238 -0.07 4.16 -8.79
N ILE A 239 0.54 3.32 -9.63
CA ILE A 239 0.04 2.99 -10.97
C ILE A 239 -1.35 2.35 -10.88
N ASP A 240 -1.58 1.43 -9.93
CA ASP A 240 -2.85 0.70 -9.81
C ASP A 240 -4.02 1.61 -9.45
N GLY A 241 -3.77 2.68 -8.69
CA GLY A 241 -4.76 3.72 -8.37
C GLY A 241 -5.18 4.53 -9.60
N ALA A 242 -4.26 4.76 -10.54
CA ALA A 242 -4.49 5.51 -11.76
C ALA A 242 -5.04 4.67 -12.93
N LEU A 243 -4.86 3.34 -12.90
CA LEU A 243 -5.33 2.43 -13.97
C LEU A 243 -6.80 2.62 -14.39
N PRO A 244 -7.77 2.92 -13.51
CA PRO A 244 -9.15 3.18 -13.92
C PRO A 244 -9.31 4.29 -14.97
N ARG A 245 -8.39 5.27 -15.02
CA ARG A 245 -8.36 6.34 -16.04
C ARG A 245 -7.96 5.80 -17.42
N MET A 246 -7.22 4.70 -17.48
CA MET A 246 -6.68 4.11 -18.71
C MET A 246 -7.43 2.85 -19.16
N CYS A 247 -7.98 2.08 -18.21
CA CYS A 247 -8.64 0.80 -18.45
C CYS A 247 -10.15 0.91 -18.13
N PRO A 248 -11.03 1.30 -19.07
CA PRO A 248 -12.48 1.36 -18.83
C PRO A 248 -13.09 0.04 -18.32
N GLY A 249 -12.54 -1.09 -18.77
CA GLY A 249 -12.95 -2.42 -18.27
C GLY A 249 -12.75 -2.61 -16.76
N MET A 250 -11.73 -1.97 -16.18
CA MET A 250 -11.49 -2.01 -14.73
C MET A 250 -12.55 -1.23 -13.95
N VAL A 251 -13.03 -0.11 -14.49
CA VAL A 251 -14.13 0.66 -13.90
C VAL A 251 -15.43 -0.16 -13.94
N ALA A 252 -15.73 -0.79 -15.07
CA ALA A 252 -16.90 -1.65 -15.19
C ALA A 252 -16.84 -2.83 -14.20
N MET A 253 -15.67 -3.46 -14.05
CA MET A 253 -15.48 -4.56 -13.10
C MET A 253 -15.55 -4.11 -11.63
N SER A 254 -15.00 -2.93 -11.29
CA SER A 254 -15.09 -2.41 -9.92
C SER A 254 -16.52 -2.04 -9.57
N GLN A 255 -17.26 -1.39 -10.48
CA GLN A 255 -18.68 -1.10 -10.33
C GLN A 255 -19.50 -2.38 -10.19
N PHE A 256 -19.24 -3.39 -11.02
CA PHE A 256 -19.92 -4.68 -10.90
C PHE A 256 -19.64 -5.36 -9.56
N ARG A 257 -18.40 -5.30 -9.04
CA ARG A 257 -18.06 -5.83 -7.72
C ARG A 257 -18.79 -5.07 -6.61
N VAL A 258 -18.80 -3.73 -6.66
CA VAL A 258 -19.53 -2.91 -5.69
C VAL A 258 -21.02 -3.26 -5.73
N LEU A 259 -21.64 -3.29 -6.91
CA LEU A 259 -23.05 -3.66 -7.07
C LEU A 259 -23.34 -5.07 -6.55
N ARG A 260 -22.47 -6.03 -6.85
CA ARG A 260 -22.60 -7.41 -6.36
C ARG A 260 -22.52 -7.46 -4.84
N SER A 261 -21.50 -6.84 -4.24
CA SER A 261 -21.35 -6.79 -2.79
C SER A 261 -22.49 -6.03 -2.12
N SER A 262 -23.00 -4.95 -2.71
CA SER A 262 -24.19 -4.26 -2.23
C SER A 262 -25.44 -5.15 -2.29
N LEU A 263 -25.58 -5.96 -3.34
CA LEU A 263 -26.68 -6.92 -3.44
C LEU A 263 -26.56 -8.05 -2.42
N GLU A 264 -25.35 -8.58 -2.21
CA GLU A 264 -25.05 -9.60 -1.18
C GLU A 264 -25.42 -9.06 0.22
N LEU A 265 -24.98 -7.84 0.56
CA LEU A 265 -25.35 -7.18 1.82
C LEU A 265 -26.85 -7.00 1.98
N LEU A 266 -27.57 -6.60 0.91
CA LEU A 266 -29.03 -6.44 0.97
C LEU A 266 -29.77 -7.76 1.20
N ILE A 267 -29.26 -8.87 0.64
CA ILE A 267 -29.81 -10.21 0.85
C ILE A 267 -29.58 -10.63 2.29
N GLU A 268 -28.36 -10.49 2.81
CA GLU A 268 -28.01 -10.79 4.21
C GLU A 268 -28.88 -9.98 5.18
N ASP A 269 -29.09 -8.68 4.91
CA ASP A 269 -29.94 -7.81 5.71
C ASP A 269 -31.40 -8.29 5.78
N ASP A 270 -31.96 -8.78 4.66
CA ASP A 270 -33.32 -9.30 4.61
C ASP A 270 -33.43 -10.66 5.32
N GLU A 271 -32.45 -11.54 5.13
CA GLU A 271 -32.36 -12.81 5.84
C GLU A 271 -32.30 -12.61 7.35
N ASP A 272 -31.49 -11.66 7.82
CA ASP A 272 -31.36 -11.33 9.23
C ASP A 272 -32.64 -10.72 9.81
N ARG A 273 -33.33 -9.87 9.04
CA ARG A 273 -34.67 -9.37 9.41
C ARG A 273 -35.66 -10.51 9.51
N GLU A 274 -35.64 -11.48 8.61
CA GLU A 274 -36.53 -12.63 8.66
C GLU A 274 -36.22 -13.52 9.87
N LYS A 275 -34.95 -13.83 10.14
CA LYS A 275 -34.50 -14.56 11.33
C LYS A 275 -35.04 -13.88 12.60
N CYS A 276 -34.87 -12.55 12.73
CA CYS A 276 -35.33 -11.83 13.90
C CYS A 276 -36.85 -11.75 14.04
N ARG A 277 -37.62 -11.73 12.94
CA ARG A 277 -39.09 -11.79 13.00
C ARG A 277 -39.59 -13.08 13.66
N ARG A 278 -38.89 -14.20 13.49
CA ARG A 278 -39.25 -15.50 14.11
C ARG A 278 -39.10 -15.50 15.63
N PHE A 279 -38.22 -14.64 16.17
CA PHE A 279 -37.92 -14.55 17.61
C PHE A 279 -38.47 -13.29 18.28
N ARG A 280 -39.45 -12.64 17.65
CA ARG A 280 -40.05 -11.41 18.18
C ARG A 280 -40.67 -11.65 19.56
N HIS A 281 -40.31 -10.82 20.53
CA HIS A 281 -40.89 -10.83 21.87
C HIS A 281 -42.40 -10.54 21.83
N ARG A 282 -43.15 -11.16 22.75
CA ARG A 282 -44.58 -10.94 22.94
C ARG A 282 -44.81 -10.34 24.34
N PRO A 283 -44.98 -9.01 24.44
CA PRO A 283 -45.17 -8.33 25.72
C PRO A 283 -46.31 -8.91 26.57
N ARG A 284 -46.06 -9.08 27.89
CA ARG A 284 -47.12 -9.44 28.86
C ARG A 284 -47.95 -8.25 29.34
N ALA A 285 -47.49 -7.04 29.06
CA ALA A 285 -48.20 -5.78 29.32
C ALA A 285 -48.12 -4.93 28.07
N GLU A 286 -49.01 -3.95 27.92
CA GLU A 286 -49.00 -3.05 26.76
C GLU A 286 -47.86 -2.02 26.89
N PRO A 287 -46.87 -2.03 26.00
CA PRO A 287 -45.81 -1.02 25.95
C PRO A 287 -46.32 0.28 25.29
N VAL A 288 -45.76 1.41 25.73
CA VAL A 288 -46.00 2.73 25.14
C VAL A 288 -45.19 2.90 23.86
N VAL A 289 -43.99 2.33 23.82
CA VAL A 289 -43.08 2.36 22.67
C VAL A 289 -42.54 0.96 22.44
N VAL A 290 -42.52 0.50 21.19
CA VAL A 290 -41.89 -0.76 20.78
C VAL A 290 -41.11 -0.55 19.50
N HIS A 291 -39.84 -0.89 19.53
CA HIS A 291 -38.98 -0.94 18.37
C HIS A 291 -38.25 -2.27 18.34
N SER A 292 -38.04 -2.81 17.14
CA SER A 292 -37.22 -4.01 16.96
C SER A 292 -36.43 -3.86 15.68
N LYS A 293 -35.15 -4.21 15.73
CA LYS A 293 -34.23 -4.12 14.62
C LYS A 293 -33.13 -5.19 14.78
N PRO A 294 -32.73 -5.92 13.72
CA PRO A 294 -31.46 -6.63 13.75
C PRO A 294 -30.32 -5.61 13.88
N MET A 295 -29.32 -5.94 14.69
CA MET A 295 -28.13 -5.13 14.87
C MET A 295 -26.89 -6.00 14.85
N TRP A 296 -25.79 -5.40 14.43
CA TRP A 296 -24.45 -5.95 14.49
C TRP A 296 -23.58 -5.04 15.35
N THR A 297 -22.54 -5.61 15.94
CA THR A 297 -21.53 -4.84 16.66
C THR A 297 -20.15 -5.41 16.43
N ASP A 298 -19.18 -4.54 16.20
CA ASP A 298 -17.79 -4.95 15.97
C ASP A 298 -17.08 -5.34 17.28
N HIS A 299 -17.61 -4.92 18.43
CA HIS A 299 -16.94 -5.03 19.72
C HIS A 299 -17.74 -5.76 20.78
N GLY A 300 -18.87 -6.38 20.41
CA GLY A 300 -19.72 -7.09 21.36
C GLY A 300 -20.43 -6.15 22.34
N ILE A 301 -20.68 -4.90 21.93
CA ILE A 301 -21.24 -3.88 22.82
C ILE A 301 -22.38 -3.14 22.13
N LEU A 302 -23.48 -2.98 22.85
CA LEU A 302 -24.52 -2.01 22.51
C LEU A 302 -24.60 -0.96 23.60
N GLU A 303 -24.75 0.30 23.21
CA GLU A 303 -24.80 1.39 24.17
C GLU A 303 -25.89 2.42 23.88
N SER A 304 -26.17 3.23 24.90
CA SER A 304 -26.83 4.52 24.77
C SER A 304 -25.95 5.58 25.41
N TYR A 305 -25.60 6.60 24.63
CA TYR A 305 -24.74 7.70 25.08
C TYR A 305 -25.41 9.05 24.85
N GLU A 306 -25.44 9.88 25.91
CA GLU A 306 -26.10 11.19 25.92
C GLU A 306 -25.13 12.37 26.04
N GLY A 307 -23.82 12.15 25.82
CA GLY A 307 -22.83 13.23 25.75
C GLY A 307 -22.37 13.79 27.09
N SER A 308 -22.47 13.03 28.18
CA SER A 308 -22.02 13.51 29.51
C SER A 308 -20.50 13.39 29.69
N GLU A 309 -19.88 14.43 30.23
CA GLU A 309 -18.50 14.40 30.75
C GLU A 309 -18.35 13.24 31.75
N GLY A 310 -17.41 12.31 31.50
CA GLY A 310 -17.16 11.15 32.37
C GLY A 310 -17.45 9.78 31.78
N ALA A 311 -17.79 9.68 30.48
CA ALA A 311 -17.95 8.41 29.76
C ALA A 311 -16.63 7.70 29.38
N GLY A 312 -15.50 8.15 29.95
CA GLY A 312 -14.26 7.38 29.90
C GLY A 312 -14.44 6.11 30.74
N TYR A 313 -14.30 4.95 30.08
CA TYR A 313 -14.12 3.63 30.68
C TYR A 313 -15.34 2.99 31.38
N LEU A 314 -16.56 3.12 30.83
CA LEU A 314 -17.69 2.31 31.33
C LEU A 314 -17.50 0.80 31.09
N LEU A 315 -16.64 0.44 30.14
CA LEU A 315 -16.28 -0.94 29.84
C LEU A 315 -15.56 -1.62 31.02
N ASP A 316 -14.70 -0.88 31.72
CA ASP A 316 -13.99 -1.41 32.89
C ASP A 316 -14.96 -1.72 34.05
N ASP A 317 -16.07 -0.98 34.14
CA ASP A 317 -17.11 -1.17 35.17
C ASP A 317 -18.08 -2.33 34.85
N LEU A 318 -18.05 -2.81 33.61
CA LEU A 318 -18.88 -3.91 33.15
C LEU A 318 -18.41 -5.22 33.79
N GLY A 319 -17.08 -5.40 33.96
CA GLY A 319 -16.51 -6.62 34.54
C GLY A 319 -16.90 -7.89 33.76
N ASP A 320 -16.26 -9.01 34.07
CA ASP A 320 -16.37 -10.21 33.22
C ASP A 320 -17.77 -10.87 33.20
N ASP A 321 -18.63 -10.55 34.19
CA ASP A 321 -19.89 -11.27 34.43
C ASP A 321 -21.18 -10.40 34.33
N ARG A 322 -21.10 -9.12 33.93
CA ARG A 322 -22.30 -8.25 33.93
C ARG A 322 -22.80 -7.98 32.52
N LEU A 323 -24.03 -8.41 32.24
CA LEU A 323 -24.73 -8.10 31.00
C LEU A 323 -24.90 -6.61 30.70
N VAL A 324 -25.05 -5.77 31.73
CA VAL A 324 -25.34 -4.34 31.57
C VAL A 324 -24.83 -3.53 32.76
N THR A 325 -24.31 -2.34 32.46
CA THR A 325 -23.92 -1.34 33.44
C THR A 325 -24.39 0.05 33.00
N ALA A 326 -24.52 0.97 33.96
CA ALA A 326 -25.06 2.29 33.72
C ALA A 326 -24.39 3.36 34.59
N LYS A 327 -24.06 4.49 33.97
CA LYS A 327 -23.81 5.79 34.61
C LYS A 327 -24.83 6.81 34.10
N PRO A 328 -24.99 7.97 34.75
CA PRO A 328 -25.82 9.03 34.21
C PRO A 328 -25.42 9.38 32.77
N GLY A 329 -26.33 9.22 31.82
CA GLY A 329 -26.09 9.51 30.41
C GLY A 329 -25.30 8.46 29.62
N HIS A 330 -24.94 7.32 30.23
CA HIS A 330 -24.23 6.24 29.53
C HIS A 330 -24.70 4.86 30.01
N LEU A 331 -25.25 4.07 29.11
CA LEU A 331 -25.69 2.69 29.33
C LEU A 331 -24.91 1.80 28.39
N VAL A 332 -24.30 0.73 28.89
CA VAL A 332 -23.53 -0.23 28.07
C VAL A 332 -24.03 -1.63 28.37
N MET A 333 -24.25 -2.40 27.31
CA MET A 333 -24.70 -3.78 27.32
C MET A 333 -23.69 -4.64 26.57
N ASP A 334 -23.34 -5.77 27.16
CA ASP A 334 -22.40 -6.73 26.61
C ASP A 334 -23.13 -7.88 25.91
N VAL A 335 -22.69 -8.17 24.69
CA VAL A 335 -23.31 -9.08 23.73
C VAL A 335 -22.18 -9.72 22.90
N HIS A 336 -22.44 -10.79 22.14
CA HIS A 336 -21.40 -11.29 21.23
C HIS A 336 -21.25 -10.39 19.99
N ALA A 337 -20.02 -10.25 19.49
CA ALA A 337 -19.73 -9.52 18.24
C ALA A 337 -20.06 -10.33 16.98
N ASP A 338 -19.90 -11.66 17.04
CA ASP A 338 -19.89 -12.53 15.84
C ASP A 338 -21.27 -12.91 15.30
N HIS A 339 -22.35 -12.42 15.90
CA HIS A 339 -23.71 -12.83 15.55
C HIS A 339 -24.67 -11.65 15.50
N VAL A 340 -25.57 -11.66 14.52
CA VAL A 340 -26.70 -10.73 14.50
C VAL A 340 -27.50 -10.79 15.81
N ILE A 341 -27.83 -9.60 16.31
CA ILE A 341 -28.57 -9.39 17.54
C ILE A 341 -29.98 -8.96 17.16
N CYS A 342 -30.98 -9.76 17.54
CA CYS A 342 -32.37 -9.38 17.44
C CYS A 342 -32.75 -8.48 18.61
N VAL A 343 -32.51 -7.18 18.47
CA VAL A 343 -32.77 -6.19 19.50
C VAL A 343 -34.25 -5.81 19.49
N THR A 344 -34.87 -5.83 20.66
CA THR A 344 -36.23 -5.30 20.89
C THR A 344 -36.18 -4.33 22.05
N GLY A 345 -36.51 -3.06 21.79
CA GLY A 345 -36.64 -2.03 22.80
C GLY A 345 -38.11 -1.77 23.11
N GLU A 346 -38.47 -1.79 24.38
CA GLU A 346 -39.83 -1.57 24.84
C GLU A 346 -39.84 -0.55 25.97
N ALA A 347 -40.69 0.46 25.88
CA ALA A 347 -40.88 1.44 26.95
C ALA A 347 -42.26 1.30 27.59
N TYR A 348 -42.34 1.40 28.92
CA TYR A 348 -43.59 1.24 29.66
C TYR A 348 -43.88 2.41 30.59
N ALA A 349 -45.16 2.74 30.74
CA ALA A 349 -45.61 3.80 31.65
C ALA A 349 -45.39 3.49 33.14
N ARG A 350 -45.29 2.19 33.47
CA ARG A 350 -45.14 1.63 34.81
C ARG A 350 -44.26 0.37 34.71
N ARG A 351 -43.77 -0.12 35.85
CA ARG A 351 -42.98 -1.37 35.90
C ARG A 351 -43.77 -2.55 35.29
N PRO A 352 -43.29 -3.18 34.21
CA PRO A 352 -43.95 -4.35 33.63
C PRO A 352 -43.67 -5.61 34.46
N PRO A 353 -44.47 -6.68 34.28
CA PRO A 353 -44.23 -7.98 34.91
C PRO A 353 -42.81 -8.51 34.67
N LEU A 354 -42.33 -9.36 35.59
CA LEU A 354 -41.00 -9.97 35.45
C LEU A 354 -41.07 -11.24 34.58
N GLU A 355 -40.19 -11.32 33.59
CA GLU A 355 -40.13 -12.42 32.62
C GLU A 355 -38.77 -13.13 32.67
N LEU A 356 -38.65 -14.20 33.47
CA LEU A 356 -37.39 -14.95 33.57
C LEU A 356 -37.33 -16.18 32.66
N ALA A 357 -38.49 -16.73 32.27
CA ALA A 357 -38.56 -17.96 31.51
C ALA A 357 -37.97 -17.78 30.11
N GLY A 358 -37.13 -18.72 29.69
CA GLY A 358 -36.49 -18.73 28.38
C GLY A 358 -35.32 -17.75 28.20
N TRP A 359 -35.02 -16.85 29.14
CA TRP A 359 -33.85 -15.96 29.02
C TRP A 359 -32.64 -16.58 29.72
N ASP A 360 -31.43 -16.33 29.24
CA ASP A 360 -30.21 -16.84 29.88
C ASP A 360 -29.73 -15.90 30.98
N GLN A 361 -29.80 -14.59 30.71
CA GLN A 361 -29.42 -13.55 31.65
C GLN A 361 -30.52 -12.48 31.71
N VAL A 362 -30.78 -11.96 32.92
CA VAL A 362 -31.71 -10.85 33.12
C VAL A 362 -31.15 -9.93 34.20
N VAL A 363 -30.86 -8.68 33.84
CA VAL A 363 -30.28 -7.68 34.73
C VAL A 363 -31.07 -6.39 34.65
N GLU A 364 -31.31 -5.75 35.78
CA GLU A 364 -32.03 -4.49 35.88
C GLU A 364 -31.18 -3.42 36.56
N VAL A 365 -30.89 -2.33 35.86
CA VAL A 365 -30.08 -1.20 36.35
C VAL A 365 -30.90 0.06 36.50
N GLY A 366 -30.45 0.95 37.37
CA GLY A 366 -30.93 2.33 37.41
C GLY A 366 -30.17 3.17 36.39
N TYR A 367 -30.89 3.95 35.59
CA TYR A 367 -30.31 4.79 34.56
C TYR A 367 -30.88 6.21 34.66
N ARG A 368 -30.02 7.21 34.78
CA ARG A 368 -30.43 8.62 34.73
C ARG A 368 -30.17 9.14 33.32
N SER A 369 -31.25 9.53 32.63
CA SER A 369 -31.18 10.15 31.31
C SER A 369 -31.11 11.67 31.44
N PRO A 370 -29.96 12.33 31.18
CA PRO A 370 -29.79 13.76 31.37
C PRO A 370 -30.45 14.60 30.29
N THR A 371 -30.49 14.09 29.05
CA THR A 371 -31.06 14.75 27.88
C THR A 371 -32.45 14.20 27.54
N GLY A 372 -32.82 13.05 28.11
CA GLY A 372 -34.07 12.39 27.79
C GLY A 372 -33.99 11.64 26.46
N ARG A 373 -32.83 11.07 26.13
CA ARG A 373 -32.60 10.32 24.90
C ARG A 373 -31.95 8.98 25.21
N ILE A 374 -32.72 7.91 25.17
CA ILE A 374 -32.21 6.54 25.33
C ILE A 374 -32.25 5.86 23.97
N ARG A 375 -31.13 5.89 23.24
CA ARG A 375 -30.99 5.27 21.92
C ARG A 375 -29.99 4.15 22.00
N ILE A 376 -30.45 2.92 21.82
CA ILE A 376 -29.59 1.74 21.87
C ILE A 376 -29.00 1.50 20.48
N GLY A 377 -27.68 1.47 20.34
CA GLY A 377 -27.03 1.10 19.09
C GLY A 377 -25.56 0.77 19.27
N ASP A 378 -24.87 0.50 18.17
CA ASP A 378 -23.43 0.29 18.18
C ASP A 378 -22.69 1.63 18.44
N PRO A 379 -21.65 1.62 19.31
CA PRO A 379 -20.88 2.81 19.67
C PRO A 379 -20.19 3.50 18.48
N MET A 380 -19.76 2.75 17.46
CA MET A 380 -19.05 3.28 16.28
C MET A 380 -19.92 4.21 15.44
N TYR A 381 -21.25 4.02 15.48
CA TYR A 381 -22.20 4.86 14.76
C TYR A 381 -22.85 5.93 15.64
N GLY A 382 -22.39 6.11 16.90
CA GLY A 382 -22.95 7.08 17.84
C GLY A 382 -24.46 6.91 18.06
N GLY A 383 -24.97 5.68 17.94
CA GLY A 383 -26.40 5.37 18.02
C GLY A 383 -27.26 5.87 16.85
N ALA A 384 -26.67 6.39 15.77
CA ALA A 384 -27.42 6.87 14.59
C ALA A 384 -28.16 5.74 13.85
N ASP A 385 -27.58 4.54 13.83
CA ASP A 385 -28.19 3.33 13.27
C ASP A 385 -28.87 2.44 14.33
N GLY A 386 -29.09 2.98 15.53
CA GLY A 386 -29.70 2.28 16.66
C GLY A 386 -31.22 2.21 16.64
N LEU A 387 -31.80 1.77 17.76
CA LEU A 387 -33.21 1.88 18.02
C LEU A 387 -33.59 3.37 18.17
N PRO A 388 -34.81 3.75 17.77
CA PRO A 388 -35.37 5.04 18.14
C PRO A 388 -35.41 5.24 19.66
N ASP A 389 -35.65 6.49 20.06
CA ASP A 389 -35.60 6.90 21.45
C ASP A 389 -36.62 6.18 22.35
N LEU A 390 -36.13 5.51 23.39
CA LEU A 390 -36.94 4.79 24.39
C LEU A 390 -37.32 5.66 25.60
N ALA A 391 -36.76 6.87 25.73
CA ALA A 391 -37.04 7.78 26.83
C ALA A 391 -38.36 8.55 26.62
N PHE A 392 -39.49 7.84 26.59
CA PHE A 392 -40.79 8.43 26.24
C PHE A 392 -41.29 9.56 27.18
N ARG A 393 -40.69 9.74 28.38
CA ARG A 393 -40.98 10.87 29.30
C ARG A 393 -39.93 11.99 29.22
N GLY A 394 -38.97 11.90 28.31
CA GLY A 394 -37.83 12.81 28.23
C GLY A 394 -36.86 12.62 29.40
N LYS A 395 -36.26 13.71 29.87
CA LYS A 395 -35.25 13.69 30.93
C LYS A 395 -35.79 13.08 32.24
N GLY A 396 -35.01 12.23 32.90
CA GLY A 396 -35.38 11.69 34.21
C GLY A 396 -34.64 10.42 34.62
N ASP A 397 -35.09 9.84 35.74
CA ASP A 397 -34.61 8.55 36.22
C ASP A 397 -35.49 7.41 35.70
N TYR A 398 -34.82 6.41 35.12
CA TYR A 398 -35.40 5.22 34.53
C TYR A 398 -34.81 3.96 35.17
N ARG A 399 -35.55 2.86 35.04
CA ARG A 399 -35.06 1.50 35.20
C ARG A 399 -34.94 0.90 33.82
N VAL A 400 -33.78 0.30 33.56
CA VAL A 400 -33.51 -0.43 32.33
C VAL A 400 -33.33 -1.88 32.70
N ARG A 401 -34.21 -2.75 32.21
CA ARG A 401 -34.10 -4.19 32.36
C ARG A 401 -33.69 -4.79 31.03
N VAL A 402 -32.56 -5.47 31.03
CA VAL A 402 -32.00 -6.14 29.86
C VAL A 402 -32.17 -7.63 30.04
N HIS A 403 -32.82 -8.25 29.06
CA HIS A 403 -32.92 -9.70 28.95
C HIS A 403 -32.06 -10.14 27.77
N TYR A 404 -31.22 -11.14 27.99
CA TYR A 404 -30.31 -11.66 26.99
C TYR A 404 -30.47 -13.17 26.87
N ARG A 405 -30.48 -13.63 25.63
CA ARG A 405 -30.41 -15.04 25.27
C ARG A 405 -29.23 -15.24 24.34
N GLU A 406 -28.37 -16.17 24.72
CA GLU A 406 -27.16 -16.51 23.99
C GLU A 406 -27.51 -17.11 22.61
N PRO A 407 -26.66 -16.88 21.60
CA PRO A 407 -26.80 -17.55 20.32
C PRO A 407 -26.64 -19.07 20.50
N ASP A 408 -27.25 -19.84 19.62
CA ASP A 408 -27.01 -21.29 19.58
C ASP A 408 -25.79 -21.57 18.68
N TRP A 409 -24.69 -21.98 19.30
CA TRP A 409 -23.37 -22.12 18.66
C TRP A 409 -23.14 -23.49 18.02
N GLU A 410 -23.89 -24.52 18.44
CA GLU A 410 -23.70 -25.91 17.97
C GLU A 410 -24.51 -26.23 16.71
N ASN A 411 -25.56 -25.46 16.42
CA ASN A 411 -26.53 -25.78 15.39
C ASN A 411 -26.37 -24.90 14.14
N ASP A 412 -26.39 -25.53 12.96
CA ASP A 412 -26.30 -24.88 11.65
C ASP A 412 -27.45 -23.88 11.40
N ASP A 413 -28.60 -24.05 12.06
CA ASP A 413 -29.73 -23.12 12.09
C ASP A 413 -29.55 -21.98 13.12
N ARG A 414 -28.34 -21.40 13.15
CA ARG A 414 -27.82 -20.40 14.11
C ARG A 414 -28.91 -19.50 14.68
N ARG A 415 -29.45 -19.86 15.85
CA ARG A 415 -30.40 -19.00 16.56
C ARG A 415 -29.69 -17.68 16.83
N PRO A 416 -30.22 -16.53 16.37
CA PRO A 416 -29.58 -15.26 16.60
C PRO A 416 -29.59 -14.93 18.08
N GLN A 417 -28.69 -14.03 18.48
CA GLN A 417 -28.73 -13.49 19.83
C GLN A 417 -30.03 -12.72 20.02
N GLN A 418 -30.64 -12.80 21.20
CA GLN A 418 -31.86 -12.05 21.48
C GLN A 418 -31.59 -11.08 22.61
N LEU A 419 -31.87 -9.81 22.37
CA LEU A 419 -31.71 -8.75 23.36
C LEU A 419 -33.03 -8.00 23.50
N LEU A 420 -33.66 -8.10 24.67
CA LEU A 420 -34.85 -7.33 25.01
C LEU A 420 -34.48 -6.26 26.04
N VAL A 421 -34.61 -5.00 25.66
CA VAL A 421 -34.33 -3.83 26.49
C VAL A 421 -35.65 -3.18 26.89
N ILE A 422 -36.00 -3.32 28.16
CA ILE A 422 -37.22 -2.76 28.74
C ILE A 422 -36.86 -1.50 29.53
N VAL A 423 -37.49 -0.37 29.19
CA VAL A 423 -37.30 0.92 29.85
C VAL A 423 -38.60 1.35 30.54
N TYR A 424 -38.52 1.74 31.81
CA TYR A 424 -39.67 2.31 32.53
C TYR A 424 -39.24 3.31 33.61
N PRO A 425 -40.10 4.24 34.04
CA PRO A 425 -39.76 5.23 35.06
C PRO A 425 -39.42 4.58 36.41
N GLY A 426 -38.35 5.04 37.07
CA GLY A 426 -38.01 4.62 38.43
C GLY A 426 -36.73 5.26 38.97
N ARG A 427 -36.71 5.58 40.27
CA ARG A 427 -35.64 6.37 40.92
C ARG A 427 -34.53 5.55 41.58
N ASP A 428 -34.67 4.23 41.61
CA ASP A 428 -33.67 3.35 42.21
C ASP A 428 -32.43 3.26 41.32
N SER A 429 -31.24 3.49 41.88
CA SER A 429 -29.95 3.39 41.18
C SER A 429 -29.31 2.00 41.27
N ARG A 430 -29.88 1.07 42.06
CA ARG A 430 -29.27 -0.25 42.29
C ARG A 430 -29.27 -1.12 41.03
N THR A 431 -28.20 -1.88 40.86
CA THR A 431 -28.17 -3.01 39.91
C THR A 431 -28.80 -4.23 40.58
N LEU A 432 -29.72 -4.88 39.89
CA LEU A 432 -30.37 -6.12 40.30
C LEU A 432 -30.07 -7.19 39.27
N VAL A 433 -29.30 -8.21 39.65
CA VAL A 433 -29.11 -9.40 38.83
C VAL A 433 -30.28 -10.35 39.12
N LEU A 434 -31.21 -10.45 38.18
CA LEU A 434 -32.44 -11.22 38.33
C LEU A 434 -32.27 -12.66 37.83
N ARG A 435 -31.35 -12.87 36.90
CA ARG A 435 -30.92 -14.18 36.40
C ARG A 435 -29.51 -14.10 35.83
N THR A 436 -28.66 -15.08 36.14
CA THR A 436 -27.33 -15.27 35.57
C THR A 436 -27.30 -16.48 34.64
N ALA A 437 -26.32 -16.51 33.73
CA ALA A 437 -26.08 -17.65 32.86
C ALA A 437 -25.78 -18.89 33.70
N ARG A 438 -26.21 -20.07 33.24
CA ARG A 438 -25.91 -21.34 33.90
C ARG A 438 -24.47 -21.76 33.56
N GLY A 439 -23.49 -21.23 34.28
CA GLY A 439 -22.14 -21.83 34.40
C GLY A 439 -21.39 -22.12 33.10
N GLY A 440 -21.64 -21.38 32.01
CA GLY A 440 -20.86 -21.46 30.78
C GLY A 440 -19.64 -20.56 30.91
N THR A 441 -18.45 -21.15 30.88
CA THR A 441 -17.19 -20.41 30.74
C THR A 441 -17.24 -19.67 29.41
N ARG A 442 -17.29 -18.34 29.43
CA ARG A 442 -17.11 -17.54 28.20
C ARG A 442 -15.65 -17.70 27.75
N ILE A 443 -15.45 -17.97 26.46
CA ILE A 443 -14.13 -18.10 25.82
C ILE A 443 -13.67 -16.74 25.35
#